data_AF-A0A537Y236-F1
#
_entry.id   AF-A0A537Y236-F1
#
_cell.length_a   1.000
_cell.length_b   1.000
_cell.length_c   1.000
_cell.angle_alpha   90.00
_cell.angle_beta   90.00
_cell.angle_gamma   90.00
#
_symmetry.space_group_name_H-M   'P 1'
#
loop_
_entity.id
_entity.type
_entity.pdbx_description
1 polymer ?
#
loop_
_entity_poly.entity_id
_entity_poly.type
_entity_poly.pdbx_seq_one_letter_code
_entity_poly.pdbx_strand_id
1 'polypeptide(L)'
;MSAGRQATRPVHQEWPAFGVVEVDQALAEHAAALAIDRDLRSLDSHHLAAAQLLRTDNLVFVTCDRRLHAAAQAEGLSVLPATLD
;
A
#
# COMPACT_ATOMS: atom_id res chain seq x y z
N MET A 1 -11.58 1.31 23.72
CA MET A 1 -11.27 2.22 22.59
C MET A 1 -10.40 3.41 23.02
N SER A 2 -9.26 3.18 23.70
CA SER A 2 -8.35 4.25 24.17
C SER A 2 -6.98 4.27 23.48
N ALA A 3 -6.57 3.17 22.83
CA ALA A 3 -5.26 3.07 22.16
C ALA A 3 -5.16 3.90 20.85
N GLY A 4 -6.27 4.11 20.13
CA GLY A 4 -6.27 4.80 18.82
C GLY A 4 -5.97 6.30 18.87
N ARG A 5 -6.12 6.96 20.03
CA ARG A 5 -5.83 8.40 20.20
C ARG A 5 -4.38 8.72 20.58
N GLN A 6 -3.64 7.74 21.13
CA GLN A 6 -2.22 7.92 21.45
C GLN A 6 -1.32 7.63 20.24
N ALA A 7 -1.81 6.89 19.24
CA ALA A 7 -1.05 6.55 18.03
C ALA A 7 -1.11 7.61 16.91
N THR A 8 -1.96 8.64 17.03
CA THR A 8 -2.12 9.67 15.98
C THR A 8 -1.25 10.91 16.19
N ARG A 9 -0.59 11.04 17.34
CA ARG A 9 0.40 12.10 17.58
C ARG A 9 1.81 11.47 17.58
N PRO A 10 2.64 11.70 16.55
CA PRO A 10 2.58 12.84 15.63
C PRO A 10 2.85 12.45 14.17
N VAL A 11 1.86 11.85 13.48
CA VAL A 11 2.00 11.58 12.02
C VAL A 11 2.39 12.84 11.25
N HIS A 12 1.96 14.03 11.69
CA HIS A 12 2.32 15.31 11.09
C HIS A 12 3.79 15.73 11.36
N GLN A 13 4.39 15.33 12.48
CA GLN A 13 5.82 15.62 12.74
C GLN A 13 6.71 14.61 12.02
N GLU A 14 6.24 13.39 11.82
CA GLU A 14 6.95 12.34 11.08
C GLU A 14 6.74 12.47 9.56
N TRP A 15 5.67 13.14 9.12
CA TRP A 15 5.32 13.30 7.70
C TRP A 15 6.49 13.71 6.80
N PRO A 16 7.34 14.69 7.19
CA PRO A 16 8.49 15.07 6.36
C PRO A 16 9.55 13.98 6.17
N ALA A 17 9.54 12.92 6.99
CA ALA A 17 10.45 11.78 6.85
C ALA A 17 9.96 10.76 5.81
N PHE A 18 8.72 10.85 5.33
CA PHE A 18 8.16 9.97 4.33
C PHE A 18 8.30 10.57 2.92
N GLY A 19 8.67 9.72 1.95
CA GLY A 19 8.44 10.02 0.55
C GLY A 19 6.95 9.89 0.25
N VAL A 20 6.34 10.95 -0.28
CA VAL A 20 4.92 10.97 -0.65
C VAL A 20 4.79 10.68 -2.13
N VAL A 21 3.99 9.67 -2.47
CA VAL A 21 3.57 9.41 -3.86
C VAL A 21 2.27 10.17 -4.09
N GLU A 22 2.33 11.18 -4.94
CA GLU A 22 1.15 11.94 -5.35
C GLU A 22 0.25 11.09 -6.26
N VAL A 23 -1.06 11.27 -6.13
CA VAL A 23 -2.04 10.60 -6.99
C VAL A 23 -2.31 11.47 -8.21
N ASP A 24 -1.67 11.13 -9.32
CA ASP A 24 -1.99 11.68 -10.62
C ASP A 24 -2.99 10.77 -11.38
N GLN A 25 -3.39 11.23 -12.58
CA GLN A 25 -4.33 10.49 -13.42
C GLN A 25 -3.83 9.09 -13.79
N ALA A 26 -2.53 8.95 -14.11
CA ALA A 26 -1.98 7.68 -14.54
C ALA A 26 -1.96 6.67 -13.39
N LEU A 27 -1.61 7.11 -12.17
CA LEU A 27 -1.68 6.28 -10.98
C LEU A 27 -3.12 5.87 -10.67
N ALA A 28 -4.08 6.79 -10.80
CA ALA A 28 -5.49 6.52 -10.53
C ALA A 28 -6.07 5.49 -11.51
N GLU A 29 -5.74 5.59 -12.81
CA GLU A 29 -6.15 4.62 -13.83
C GLU A 29 -5.52 3.24 -13.59
N HIS A 30 -4.23 3.19 -13.22
CA HIS A 30 -3.57 1.94 -12.85
C HIS A 30 -4.21 1.29 -11.62
N ALA A 31 -4.51 2.10 -10.59
CA ALA A 31 -5.21 1.64 -9.39
C ALA A 31 -6.63 1.15 -9.71
N ALA A 32 -7.32 1.75 -10.68
CA ALA A 32 -8.64 1.30 -11.11
C ALA A 32 -8.57 -0.08 -11.80
N ALA A 33 -7.57 -0.30 -12.66
CA ALA A 33 -7.34 -1.62 -13.27
C ALA A 33 -7.07 -2.69 -12.20
N LEU A 34 -6.18 -2.40 -11.24
CA LEU A 34 -5.91 -3.31 -10.11
C LEU A 34 -7.13 -3.58 -9.23
N ALA A 35 -7.99 -2.57 -9.02
CA ALA A 35 -9.22 -2.74 -8.26
C ALA A 35 -10.17 -3.75 -8.94
N ILE A 36 -10.23 -3.75 -10.27
CA ILE A 36 -11.08 -4.68 -11.04
C ILE A 36 -10.41 -6.06 -11.10
N ASP A 37 -9.16 -6.12 -11.52
CA ASP A 37 -8.47 -7.39 -11.85
C ASP A 37 -8.10 -8.21 -10.61
N ARG A 38 -7.79 -7.53 -9.50
CA ARG A 38 -7.45 -8.17 -8.22
C ARG A 38 -8.56 -8.06 -7.19
N ASP A 39 -9.71 -7.53 -7.62
CA ASP A 39 -10.87 -7.30 -6.77
C ASP A 39 -10.42 -6.57 -5.50
N LEU A 40 -9.85 -5.36 -5.60
CA LEU A 40 -9.32 -4.61 -4.44
C LEU A 40 -10.20 -3.41 -4.09
N ARG A 41 -10.22 -3.01 -2.82
CA ARG A 41 -10.80 -1.71 -2.43
C ARG A 41 -9.93 -0.58 -2.98
N SER A 42 -10.54 0.59 -3.21
CA SER A 42 -9.87 1.73 -3.85
C SER A 42 -8.54 2.11 -3.21
N LEU A 43 -8.47 2.26 -1.89
CA LEU A 43 -7.22 2.64 -1.21
C LEU A 43 -6.15 1.53 -1.27
N ASP A 44 -6.57 0.25 -1.23
CA ASP A 44 -5.68 -0.90 -1.34
C ASP A 44 -5.07 -0.97 -2.75
N SER A 45 -5.88 -0.71 -3.77
CA SER A 45 -5.41 -0.69 -5.16
C SER A 45 -4.49 0.50 -5.45
N HIS A 46 -4.73 1.67 -4.86
CA HIS A 46 -3.81 2.81 -4.94
C HIS A 46 -2.48 2.51 -4.25
N HIS A 47 -2.52 1.86 -3.08
CA HIS A 47 -1.30 1.48 -2.38
C HIS A 47 -0.46 0.50 -3.21
N LEU A 48 -1.10 -0.51 -3.83
CA LEU A 48 -0.44 -1.46 -4.71
C LEU A 48 0.08 -0.79 -5.99
N ALA A 49 -0.69 0.10 -6.61
CA ALA A 49 -0.28 0.86 -7.79
C ALA A 49 0.98 1.71 -7.50
N ALA A 50 1.00 2.41 -6.35
CA ALA A 50 2.15 3.21 -5.93
C ALA A 50 3.40 2.35 -5.72
N ALA A 51 3.25 1.16 -5.15
CA ALA A 51 4.37 0.23 -4.99
C ALA A 51 4.91 -0.29 -6.33
N GLN A 52 4.04 -0.52 -7.32
CA GLN A 52 4.47 -0.89 -8.67
C GLN A 52 5.17 0.26 -9.40
N LEU A 53 4.69 1.50 -9.21
CA LEU A 53 5.34 2.70 -9.77
C LEU A 53 6.77 2.89 -9.23
N LEU A 54 6.96 2.66 -7.93
CA LEU A 54 8.26 2.81 -7.26
C LEU A 54 9.17 1.58 -7.38
N ARG A 55 8.73 0.48 -8.00
CA ARG A 55 9.36 -0.85 -7.90
C ARG A 55 10.89 -0.77 -8.07
N THR A 56 11.60 -1.11 -7.00
CA THR A 56 13.04 -1.32 -6.96
C THR A 56 13.33 -2.70 -6.40
N ASP A 57 14.55 -3.21 -6.60
CA ASP A 57 14.96 -4.55 -6.13
C ASP A 57 14.82 -4.74 -4.61
N ASN A 58 14.85 -3.65 -3.84
CA ASN A 58 14.77 -3.65 -2.37
C ASN A 58 13.41 -3.17 -1.83
N LEU A 59 12.40 -2.99 -2.69
CA LEU A 59 11.07 -2.57 -2.25
C LEU A 59 10.39 -3.67 -1.45
N VAL A 60 9.92 -3.32 -0.25
CA VAL A 60 9.12 -4.19 0.61
C VAL A 60 7.76 -3.57 0.81
N PHE A 61 6.72 -4.34 0.51
CA PHE A 61 5.32 -3.94 0.67
C PHE A 61 4.78 -4.44 2.01
N VAL A 62 4.26 -3.54 2.85
CA VAL A 62 3.80 -3.92 4.19
C VAL A 62 2.29 -3.85 4.26
N THR A 63 1.63 -4.96 4.60
CA THR A 63 0.19 -4.98 4.84
C THR A 63 -0.21 -6.14 5.76
N CYS A 64 -1.18 -5.88 6.63
CA CYS A 64 -1.85 -6.92 7.42
C CYS A 64 -3.21 -7.33 6.82
N ASP A 65 -3.63 -6.69 5.71
CA ASP A 65 -4.86 -7.06 5.01
C ASP A 65 -4.59 -8.27 4.11
N ARG A 66 -5.27 -9.39 4.37
CA ARG A 66 -5.04 -10.67 3.67
C ARG A 66 -5.24 -10.58 2.15
N ARG A 67 -6.19 -9.78 1.70
CA ARG A 67 -6.53 -9.66 0.27
C ARG A 67 -5.49 -8.85 -0.46
N LEU A 68 -5.10 -7.71 0.10
CA LEU A 68 -4.03 -6.88 -0.43
C LEU A 68 -2.67 -7.59 -0.37
N HIS A 69 -2.41 -8.36 0.69
CA HIS A 69 -1.21 -9.18 0.84
C HIS A 69 -1.08 -10.19 -0.31
N ALA A 70 -2.12 -10.98 -0.55
CA ALA A 70 -2.14 -11.96 -1.65
C ALA A 70 -2.00 -11.28 -3.02
N ALA A 71 -2.66 -10.13 -3.22
CA ALA A 71 -2.56 -9.37 -4.46
C ALA A 71 -1.13 -8.86 -4.70
N ALA A 72 -0.47 -8.31 -3.68
CA ALA A 72 0.92 -7.83 -3.77
C ALA A 72 1.90 -8.98 -4.06
N GLN A 73 1.72 -10.15 -3.43
CA GLN A 73 2.51 -11.35 -3.74
C GLN A 73 2.31 -11.81 -5.19
N ALA A 74 1.07 -11.77 -5.70
CA ALA A 74 0.77 -12.13 -7.08
C ALA A 74 1.40 -11.16 -8.11
N GLU A 75 1.70 -9.91 -7.73
CA GLU A 75 2.49 -8.96 -8.55
C GLU A 75 4.01 -9.15 -8.44
N GLY A 76 4.44 -10.15 -7.67
CA GLY A 76 5.86 -10.48 -7.44
C GLY A 76 6.56 -9.48 -6.54
N LEU A 77 5.84 -8.80 -5.64
CA LEU A 77 6.44 -7.94 -4.63
C LEU A 77 6.90 -8.77 -3.42
N SER A 78 7.99 -8.33 -2.79
CA SER A 78 8.36 -8.81 -1.45
C SER A 78 7.39 -8.21 -0.43
N VAL A 79 6.64 -9.05 0.29
CA VAL A 79 5.58 -8.59 1.21
C VAL A 79 5.94 -8.94 2.66
N LEU A 80 5.68 -8.01 3.59
CA LEU A 80 5.74 -8.24 5.03
C LEU A 80 4.35 -8.10 5.69
N PRO A 81 4.01 -8.99 6.65
CA PRO A 81 4.77 -10.20 7.02
C PRO A 81 4.81 -11.22 5.87
N ALA A 82 5.78 -12.14 5.86
CA ALA A 82 5.94 -13.09 4.76
C ALA A 82 4.71 -14.00 4.59
N THR A 83 4.02 -14.32 5.68
CA THR A 83 2.76 -15.04 5.74
C THR A 83 1.79 -14.33 6.67
N LEU A 84 0.50 -14.36 6.33
CA LEU A 84 -0.58 -13.97 7.22
C LEU A 84 -1.34 -15.23 7.62
N ASP A 85 -1.35 -15.52 8.93
CA ASP A 85 -2.21 -16.56 9.51
C ASP A 85 -3.69 -16.18 9.37
#